data_AF-A0A931XW37-F1
#
_entry.id   AF-A0A931XW37-F1
#
_cell.length_a   1.000
_cell.length_b   1.000
_cell.length_c   1.000
_cell.angle_alpha   90.00
_cell.angle_beta   90.00
_cell.angle_gamma   90.00
#
_symmetry.space_group_name_H-M   'P 1'
#
loop_
_entity.id
_entity.type
_entity.pdbx_description
1 polymer ?
#
loop_
_entity_poly.entity_id
_entity_poly.type
_entity_poly.pdbx_seq_one_letter_code
_entity_poly.pdbx_strand_id
1 'polypeptide(L)'
;MIGETVTRVDGLEKVTGTASYAGNLELPGMLHAKLVRSTLPHARLLKLDASRATALPGVWVYTREDVSRDRTLHPYYGSVFADRPVVALDRVRFVGEPVAAVAAESPELAEEAAALIEVEYEELPALLDPVEAWNSPTLIH
;
A
#
# COMPACT_ATOMS: atom_id res chain seq x y z
N MET A 1 5.47 40.32 -9.10
CA MET A 1 5.04 41.67 -8.69
C MET A 1 4.51 41.57 -7.28
N ILE A 2 5.07 42.33 -6.33
CA ILE A 2 4.60 42.33 -4.94
C ILE A 2 3.41 43.29 -4.86
N GLY A 3 2.29 42.81 -4.32
CA GLY A 3 1.06 43.60 -4.15
C GLY A 3 0.10 43.60 -5.35
N GLU A 4 0.40 42.87 -6.42
CA GLU A 4 -0.47 42.79 -7.60
C GLU A 4 -1.24 41.48 -7.69
N THR A 5 -2.43 41.54 -8.29
CA THR A 5 -3.18 40.34 -8.69
C THR A 5 -2.62 39.83 -10.00
N VAL A 6 -1.74 38.83 -9.93
CA VAL A 6 -1.14 38.20 -11.10
C VAL A 6 -1.84 36.88 -11.42
N THR A 7 -1.95 36.56 -12.70
CA THR A 7 -2.42 35.24 -13.14
C THR A 7 -1.47 34.16 -12.63
N ARG A 8 -2.03 33.06 -12.13
CA ARG A 8 -1.27 31.89 -11.70
C ARG A 8 -0.45 31.31 -12.85
N VAL A 9 0.84 31.07 -12.60
CA VAL A 9 1.78 30.51 -13.58
C VAL A 9 1.35 29.13 -14.10
N ASP A 10 0.69 28.34 -13.26
CA ASP A 10 0.15 27.01 -13.56
C ASP A 10 -1.33 27.03 -13.97
N GLY A 11 -1.92 28.23 -14.10
CA GLY A 11 -3.36 28.40 -14.29
C GLY A 11 -3.84 27.86 -15.62
N LEU A 12 -3.15 28.22 -16.72
CA LEU A 12 -3.55 27.84 -18.08
C LEU A 12 -3.60 26.32 -18.23
N GLU A 13 -2.51 25.63 -17.91
CA GLU A 13 -2.40 24.18 -18.08
C GLU A 13 -3.45 23.40 -17.28
N LYS A 14 -3.84 23.91 -16.12
CA LYS A 14 -4.86 23.29 -15.27
C LYS A 14 -6.27 23.47 -15.82
N VAL A 15 -6.59 24.64 -16.36
CA VAL A 15 -7.94 24.90 -16.92
C VAL A 15 -8.11 24.34 -18.33
N THR A 16 -7.01 24.05 -19.05
CA THR A 16 -7.02 23.40 -20.37
C THR A 16 -6.86 21.88 -20.31
N GLY A 17 -6.58 21.31 -19.12
CA GLY A 17 -6.32 19.88 -18.96
C GLY A 17 -4.98 19.40 -19.53
N THR A 18 -4.05 20.32 -19.82
CA THR A 18 -2.72 20.00 -20.37
C THR A 18 -1.66 19.85 -19.29
N ALA A 19 -2.00 20.11 -18.02
CA ALA A 19 -1.10 19.88 -16.90
C ALA A 19 -0.78 18.38 -16.76
N SER A 20 0.51 18.07 -16.61
CA SER A 20 0.99 16.70 -16.35
C SER A 20 0.90 16.39 -14.85
N TYR A 21 0.34 15.24 -14.53
CA TYR A 21 0.18 14.71 -13.19
C TYR A 21 0.67 13.26 -13.17
N ALA A 22 1.06 12.73 -12.02
CA ALA A 22 1.49 11.33 -11.93
C ALA A 22 0.48 10.32 -12.54
N GLY A 23 -0.81 10.63 -12.47
CA GLY A 23 -1.88 9.77 -13.01
C GLY A 23 -2.09 9.80 -14.52
N ASN A 24 -1.48 10.73 -15.27
CA ASN A 24 -1.54 10.77 -16.73
C ASN A 24 -0.18 10.56 -17.40
N LEU A 25 0.82 10.10 -16.64
CA LEU A 25 2.10 9.66 -17.19
C LEU A 25 1.98 8.24 -17.73
N GLU A 26 2.51 8.03 -18.94
CA GLU A 26 2.69 6.71 -19.54
C GLU A 26 4.16 6.53 -19.93
N LEU A 27 4.71 5.38 -19.60
CA LEU A 27 6.11 5.03 -19.89
C LEU A 27 6.16 3.71 -20.67
N PRO A 28 7.12 3.53 -21.60
CA PRO A 28 7.32 2.24 -22.24
C PRO A 28 7.59 1.13 -21.22
N GLY A 29 6.80 0.06 -21.27
CA GLY A 29 6.90 -1.07 -20.34
C GLY A 29 6.41 -0.78 -18.91
N MET A 30 5.58 0.26 -18.73
CA MET A 30 4.97 0.58 -17.44
C MET A 30 4.12 -0.59 -16.92
N LEU A 31 4.34 -0.97 -15.67
CA LEU A 31 3.47 -1.89 -14.93
C LEU A 31 2.50 -1.10 -14.07
N HIS A 32 1.36 -1.72 -13.78
CA HIS A 32 0.31 -1.19 -12.95
C HIS A 32 0.29 -1.92 -11.61
N ALA A 33 0.34 -1.15 -10.52
CA ALA A 33 0.38 -1.70 -9.18
C ALA A 33 -1.00 -1.72 -8.51
N LYS A 34 -1.34 -2.82 -7.84
CA LYS A 34 -2.52 -2.95 -6.97
C LYS A 34 -2.09 -3.48 -5.61
N LEU A 35 -2.53 -2.81 -4.55
CA LEU A 35 -2.26 -3.23 -3.18
C LEU A 35 -3.36 -4.17 -2.69
N VAL A 36 -2.94 -5.30 -2.11
CA VAL A 36 -3.82 -6.14 -1.29
C VAL A 36 -3.81 -5.58 0.12
N ARG A 37 -4.98 -5.33 0.69
CA ARG A 37 -5.11 -4.60 1.95
C ARG A 37 -5.86 -5.43 2.98
N SER A 38 -5.49 -5.26 4.24
CA SER A 38 -6.22 -5.81 5.38
C SER A 38 -7.67 -5.31 5.39
N THR A 39 -8.61 -6.22 5.62
CA THR A 39 -9.99 -5.89 5.97
C THR A 39 -10.21 -5.80 7.48
N LEU A 40 -9.19 -6.11 8.29
CA LEU A 40 -9.28 -6.20 9.75
C LEU A 40 -8.52 -5.05 10.43
N PRO A 41 -9.02 -4.53 11.56
CA PRO A 41 -8.41 -3.41 12.28
C PRO A 41 -7.16 -3.83 13.06
N HIS A 42 -7.10 -5.06 13.57
CA HIS A 42 -5.92 -5.59 14.25
C HIS A 42 -5.96 -7.11 14.16
N ALA A 43 -4.95 -7.73 13.55
CA ALA A 43 -4.89 -9.17 13.42
C ALA A 43 -3.47 -9.66 13.15
N ARG A 44 -3.11 -10.84 13.66
CA ARG A 44 -1.87 -11.52 13.29
C ARG A 44 -2.02 -12.11 11.89
N LEU A 45 -1.00 -11.92 11.06
CA LEU A 45 -0.93 -12.50 9.72
C LEU A 45 -0.42 -13.93 9.82
N LEU A 46 -1.29 -14.92 9.66
CA LEU A 46 -0.92 -16.34 9.79
C LEU A 46 -0.29 -16.87 8.50
N LYS A 47 -0.95 -16.61 7.38
CA LYS A 47 -0.57 -17.11 6.07
C LYS A 47 -1.01 -16.14 4.97
N LEU A 48 -0.22 -16.09 3.91
CA LEU A 48 -0.53 -15.40 2.67
C LEU A 48 -0.21 -16.34 1.51
N ASP A 49 -1.20 -16.61 0.66
CA ASP A 49 -1.06 -17.44 -0.53
C ASP A 49 -1.26 -16.59 -1.78
N ALA A 50 -0.18 -16.43 -2.54
CA ALA A 50 -0.16 -15.72 -3.81
C ALA A 50 0.07 -16.66 -5.01
N SER A 51 -0.03 -17.98 -4.82
CA SER A 51 0.28 -18.97 -5.87
C SER A 51 -0.59 -18.81 -7.12
N ARG A 52 -1.87 -18.52 -6.95
CA ARG A 52 -2.82 -18.28 -8.05
C ARG A 52 -2.51 -17.00 -8.82
N ALA A 53 -2.18 -15.93 -8.10
CA ALA A 53 -1.81 -14.65 -8.71
C ALA A 53 -0.49 -14.75 -9.49
N THR A 54 0.53 -15.37 -8.90
CA THR A 54 1.87 -15.55 -9.53
C THR A 54 1.87 -16.51 -10.72
N ALA A 55 0.83 -17.34 -10.88
CA ALA A 55 0.67 -18.19 -12.05
C ALA A 55 0.15 -17.44 -13.29
N LEU A 56 -0.38 -16.22 -13.14
CA LEU A 56 -0.84 -15.40 -14.26
C LEU A 56 0.36 -14.82 -15.02
N PRO A 57 0.42 -14.95 -16.36
CA PRO A 57 1.45 -14.31 -17.15
C PRO A 57 1.40 -12.79 -17.01
N GLY A 58 2.57 -12.14 -16.95
CA GLY A 58 2.67 -10.69 -16.83
C GLY A 58 2.32 -10.15 -15.43
N VAL A 59 2.36 -11.00 -14.40
CA VAL A 59 2.08 -10.64 -13.00
C VAL A 59 3.30 -10.91 -12.11
N TRP A 60 3.59 -9.96 -11.23
CA TRP A 60 4.56 -10.07 -10.15
C TRP A 60 3.88 -9.74 -8.82
N VAL A 61 4.23 -10.47 -7.77
CA VAL A 61 3.69 -10.26 -6.42
C VAL A 61 4.85 -10.01 -5.46
N TYR A 62 4.68 -9.01 -4.60
CA TYR A 62 5.59 -8.63 -3.53
C TYR A 62 4.93 -8.81 -2.17
N THR A 63 5.61 -9.52 -1.28
CA THR A 63 5.10 -9.99 0.01
C THR A 63 6.12 -9.77 1.13
N ARG A 64 5.75 -10.08 2.37
CA ARG A 64 6.68 -10.08 3.52
C ARG A 64 7.86 -11.04 3.30
N GLU A 65 7.68 -12.12 2.55
CA GLU A 65 8.73 -13.07 2.23
C GLU A 65 9.81 -12.40 1.37
N ASP A 66 9.43 -11.51 0.46
CA ASP A 66 10.38 -10.74 -0.37
C ASP A 66 11.12 -9.69 0.45
N VAL A 67 10.42 -9.01 1.37
CA VAL A 67 11.03 -8.13 2.38
C VAL A 67 12.11 -8.87 3.17
N SER A 68 11.83 -10.09 3.61
CA SER A 68 12.78 -10.88 4.42
C SER A 68 14.02 -11.35 3.63
N ARG A 69 13.90 -11.47 2.31
CA ARG A 69 14.99 -11.87 1.41
C ARG A 69 15.90 -10.70 1.05
N ASP A 70 15.37 -9.49 1.01
CA ASP A 70 16.15 -8.29 0.71
C ASP A 70 16.82 -7.72 1.97
N ARG A 71 18.09 -8.04 2.15
CA ARG A 71 18.90 -7.56 3.28
C ARG A 71 19.30 -6.08 3.18
N THR A 72 19.06 -5.44 2.04
CA THR A 72 19.39 -4.03 1.80
C THR A 72 18.21 -3.10 2.08
N LEU A 73 17.01 -3.65 2.13
CA LEU A 73 15.79 -2.92 2.39
C LEU A 73 15.61 -2.66 3.90
N HIS A 74 15.35 -1.41 4.26
CA HIS A 74 14.74 -1.09 5.55
C HIS A 74 13.22 -1.27 5.43
N PRO A 75 12.62 -2.24 6.13
CA PRO A 75 11.24 -2.64 5.88
C PRO A 75 10.21 -1.65 6.45
N TYR A 76 10.67 -0.71 7.28
CA TYR A 76 9.82 0.29 7.93
C TYR A 76 10.09 1.69 7.39
N TYR A 77 9.02 2.48 7.31
CA TYR A 77 9.02 3.89 6.92
C TYR A 77 8.15 4.72 7.87
N GLY A 78 8.26 6.04 7.75
CA GLY A 78 7.42 7.00 8.45
C GLY A 78 8.11 8.35 8.58
N SER A 79 7.32 9.43 8.71
CA SER A 79 7.85 10.79 8.67
C SER A 79 8.56 11.21 9.95
N VAL A 80 8.16 10.65 11.09
CA VAL A 80 8.73 10.94 12.42
C VAL A 80 9.44 9.70 12.97
N PHE A 81 8.76 8.56 12.95
CA PHE A 81 9.30 7.27 13.37
C PHE A 81 9.20 6.28 12.20
N ALA A 82 10.21 5.44 12.01
CA ALA A 82 10.19 4.37 11.02
C ALA A 82 9.53 3.13 11.63
N ASP A 83 8.21 3.18 11.80
CA ASP A 83 7.40 2.16 12.49
C ASP A 83 6.30 1.55 11.61
N ARG A 84 6.17 1.99 10.36
CA ARG A 84 5.16 1.48 9.42
C ARG A 84 5.81 0.53 8.43
N PRO A 85 5.43 -0.75 8.39
CA PRO A 85 6.04 -1.66 7.45
C PRO A 85 5.55 -1.39 6.02
N VAL A 86 6.38 -1.63 5.00
CA VAL A 86 6.01 -1.45 3.58
C VAL A 86 4.86 -2.36 3.15
N VAL A 87 4.81 -3.57 3.72
CA VAL A 87 3.67 -4.50 3.76
C VAL A 87 3.68 -5.18 5.14
N ALA A 88 2.53 -5.58 5.66
CA ALA A 88 2.41 -6.21 6.97
C ALA A 88 3.35 -7.44 7.09
N LEU A 89 4.20 -7.45 8.11
CA LEU A 89 5.20 -8.50 8.31
C LEU A 89 4.70 -9.60 9.25
N ASP A 90 4.15 -9.19 10.39
CA ASP A 90 3.71 -10.06 11.48
C ASP A 90 2.22 -9.89 11.81
N ARG A 91 1.73 -8.65 11.74
CA ARG A 91 0.35 -8.28 12.01
C ARG A 91 -0.07 -7.08 11.17
N VAL A 92 -1.37 -6.95 11.01
CA VAL A 92 -2.05 -5.75 10.53
C VAL A 92 -2.58 -4.97 11.73
N ARG A 93 -2.54 -3.65 11.66
CA ARG A 93 -2.71 -2.65 12.74
C ARG A 93 -3.84 -1.66 12.43
N PHE A 94 -4.36 -1.67 11.20
CA PHE A 94 -5.53 -0.91 10.80
C PHE A 94 -6.18 -1.50 9.54
N VAL A 95 -7.47 -1.21 9.35
CA VAL A 95 -8.20 -1.54 8.11
C VAL A 95 -7.57 -0.76 6.96
N GLY A 96 -7.13 -1.48 5.94
CA GLY A 96 -6.45 -0.90 4.79
C GLY A 96 -4.93 -1.06 4.80
N GLU A 97 -4.31 -1.60 5.86
CA GLU A 97 -2.85 -1.82 5.86
C GLU A 97 -2.44 -2.75 4.70
N PRO A 98 -1.43 -2.39 3.89
CA PRO A 98 -0.96 -3.25 2.81
C PRO A 98 -0.43 -4.57 3.35
N VAL A 99 -0.84 -5.69 2.77
CA VAL A 99 -0.31 -7.04 3.10
C VAL A 99 0.44 -7.68 1.93
N ALA A 100 0.14 -7.24 0.71
CA ALA A 100 0.89 -7.56 -0.49
C ALA A 100 0.80 -6.42 -1.50
N ALA A 101 1.69 -6.42 -2.48
CA ALA A 101 1.57 -5.60 -3.68
C ALA A 101 1.64 -6.49 -4.92
N VAL A 102 0.78 -6.20 -5.89
CA VAL A 102 0.78 -6.81 -7.21
C VAL A 102 1.27 -5.77 -8.21
N ALA A 103 2.12 -6.16 -9.15
CA ALA A 103 2.44 -5.39 -10.34
C ALA A 103 2.08 -6.22 -11.57
N ALA A 104 1.39 -5.62 -12.55
CA ALA A 104 0.98 -6.33 -13.77
C ALA A 104 1.04 -5.45 -15.03
N GLU A 105 0.99 -6.07 -16.20
CA GLU A 105 1.06 -5.38 -17.50
C GLU A 105 -0.16 -4.50 -17.81
N SER A 106 -1.28 -4.67 -17.10
CA SER A 106 -2.46 -3.81 -17.20
C SER A 106 -3.12 -3.55 -15.84
N PRO A 107 -3.90 -2.46 -15.68
CA PRO A 107 -4.67 -2.20 -14.47
C PRO A 107 -5.64 -3.33 -14.11
N GLU A 108 -6.34 -3.88 -15.11
CA GLU A 108 -7.35 -4.93 -14.96
C GLU A 108 -6.70 -6.23 -14.49
N LEU A 109 -5.54 -6.57 -15.08
CA LEU A 109 -4.78 -7.75 -14.69
C LEU A 109 -4.23 -7.61 -13.25
N ALA A 110 -3.78 -6.41 -12.86
CA ALA A 110 -3.34 -6.16 -11.49
C ALA A 110 -4.49 -6.33 -10.47
N GLU A 111 -5.71 -5.92 -10.84
CA GLU A 111 -6.90 -6.08 -10.02
C GLU A 111 -7.35 -7.55 -9.93
N GLU A 112 -7.38 -8.27 -11.05
CA GLU A 112 -7.68 -9.70 -11.08
C GLU A 112 -6.68 -10.50 -10.22
N ALA A 113 -5.38 -10.28 -10.43
CA ALA A 113 -4.33 -10.94 -9.68
C ALA A 113 -4.40 -10.63 -8.17
N ALA A 114 -4.68 -9.38 -7.80
CA ALA A 114 -4.85 -9.01 -6.38
C ALA A 114 -6.03 -9.73 -5.73
N ALA A 115 -7.12 -9.98 -6.45
CA ALA A 115 -8.29 -10.72 -5.95
C ALA A 115 -8.04 -12.22 -5.76
N LEU A 116 -6.98 -12.77 -6.36
CA LEU A 116 -6.57 -14.17 -6.21
C LEU A 116 -5.66 -14.43 -5.01
N ILE A 117 -5.20 -13.38 -4.33
CA ILE A 117 -4.34 -13.50 -3.15
C ILE A 117 -5.22 -13.77 -1.93
N GLU A 118 -4.96 -14.88 -1.28
CA GLU A 118 -5.70 -15.32 -0.09
C GLU A 118 -4.87 -15.05 1.16
N VAL A 119 -5.50 -14.50 2.20
CA VAL A 119 -4.83 -14.11 3.44
C VAL A 119 -5.57 -14.66 4.64
N GLU A 120 -4.87 -15.38 5.49
CA GLU A 120 -5.39 -15.95 6.73
C GLU A 120 -4.92 -15.12 7.92
N TYR A 121 -5.88 -14.72 8.76
CA TYR A 121 -5.66 -13.88 9.91
C TYR A 121 -6.14 -14.55 11.20
N GLU A 122 -5.51 -14.18 12.31
CA GLU A 122 -6.03 -14.37 13.66
C GLU A 122 -6.36 -12.99 14.23
N GLU A 123 -7.63 -12.68 14.43
CA GLU A 123 -8.07 -11.39 14.98
C GLU A 123 -7.45 -11.14 16.36
N LEU A 124 -7.01 -9.90 16.58
CA LEU A 124 -6.46 -9.43 17.84
C LEU A 124 -7.36 -8.30 18.37
N PRO A 125 -7.36 -8.03 19.69
CA PRO A 125 -8.12 -6.90 20.24
C PRO A 125 -7.71 -5.59 19.57
N ALA A 126 -8.65 -4.91 18.92
CA ALA A 126 -8.39 -3.60 18.32
C ALA A 126 -8.60 -2.49 19.35
N LEU A 127 -7.73 -1.48 19.35
CA LEU A 127 -7.89 -0.27 20.16
C LEU A 127 -8.40 0.85 19.28
N LEU A 128 -9.65 1.25 19.52
CA LEU A 128 -10.37 2.26 18.72
C LEU A 128 -10.62 3.56 19.47
N ASP A 129 -10.33 3.59 20.77
CA ASP A 129 -10.46 4.75 21.65
C ASP A 129 -9.09 5.10 22.28
N PRO A 130 -8.61 6.35 22.15
CA PRO A 130 -7.34 6.77 22.76
C PRO A 130 -7.34 6.73 24.30
N VAL A 131 -8.49 6.88 24.96
CA VAL A 131 -8.63 6.78 26.42
C VAL A 131 -8.49 5.33 26.88
N GLU A 132 -9.07 4.39 26.13
CA GLU A 132 -8.88 2.96 26.36
C GLU A 132 -7.42 2.55 26.14
N ALA A 133 -6.81 3.04 25.06
CA ALA A 133 -5.42 2.74 24.71
C ALA A 133 -4.43 3.09 25.82
N TRP A 134 -4.67 4.18 26.57
CA TRP A 134 -3.80 4.61 27.67
C TRP A 134 -3.62 3.55 28.77
N ASN A 135 -4.64 2.74 29.03
CA ASN A 135 -4.64 1.72 30.09
C ASN A 135 -4.63 0.29 29.54
N SER A 136 -4.55 0.11 28.23
CA SER A 136 -4.66 -1.21 27.61
C SER A 136 -3.33 -1.96 27.68
N PRO A 137 -3.35 -3.28 27.96
CA PRO A 137 -2.18 -4.13 27.78
C PRO A 137 -1.92 -4.46 26.28
N THR A 138 -2.81 -4.05 25.37
CA THR A 138 -2.68 -4.33 23.94
C THR A 138 -1.69 -3.37 23.28
N LEU A 139 -0.67 -3.91 22.62
CA LEU A 139 0.29 -3.15 21.83
C LEU A 139 0.00 -3.32 20.34
N ILE A 140 -0.20 -2.21 19.64
CA ILE A 140 -0.45 -2.19 18.19
C ILE A 140 0.88 -2.12 17.41
N HIS A 141 1.78 -1.24 17.84
CA HIS A 141 3.11 -1.04 17.25
C HIS A 141 4.17 -1.79 18.06
#